data_AF-A0A8T4G244-F1
#
_entry.id   AF-A0A8T4G244-F1
#
_cell.length_a   1.000
_cell.length_b   1.000
_cell.length_c   1.000
_cell.angle_alpha   90.00
_cell.angle_beta   90.00
_cell.angle_gamma   90.00
#
_symmetry.space_group_name_H-M   'P 1'
#
loop_
_entity.id
_entity.type
_entity.pdbx_description
1 polymer ?
#
loop_
_entity_poly.entity_id
_entity_poly.type
_entity_poly.pdbx_seq_one_letter_code
_entity_poly.pdbx_strand_id
1 'polypeptide(L)'
;MKREDVLFTLAFLLILEGYLGENIAPALAGLFIILYIYSSRMKAEISIEGRRVLSTSRLEEGKKAKVVLEVENKGKSVFIKPIEENEDFEVLGLEGFFLKEGEKKEITYWIRPKKKGKFILKPLKVIAEDERGLYFREFHIGEETEVDVYPSLDSLKEAVKADYNLRLAELYKKSKYTGYESLDIKDLREYQHGDDFKRIDWKATARLGELIIREFLKESDADVYIFLDNTREMRKGLKKAKIDYASVLALQIAGNLVKKYKVGMVIYDDVNAKLIRAGKNSKQLEIIRRNLNLRGEQGLMSFRMDFDLKFSDKARKFLSKLLPLRKGRKGTKGIFEGLAMIKQPSFLIFITDLSNPSDVYKAIAQARKVHRVLLLSPNPILFYSGELDKETLKMLYERYLQREEILRKFNSLVPTIDLGPSDYLKEIARVI
;
A
#
# COMPACT_ATOMS: atom_id res chain seq x y z
N MET A 1 25.82 -34.97 2.40
CA MET A 1 26.10 -36.29 3.00
C MET A 1 25.63 -36.28 4.44
N LYS A 2 24.96 -37.35 4.89
CA LYS A 2 24.63 -37.48 6.31
C LYS A 2 25.93 -37.75 7.08
N ARG A 3 26.03 -37.29 8.33
CA ARG A 3 27.21 -37.54 9.17
C ARG A 3 27.44 -39.04 9.41
N GLU A 4 26.34 -39.79 9.42
CA GLU A 4 26.35 -41.26 9.43
C GLU A 4 27.12 -41.87 8.25
N ASP A 5 26.96 -41.34 7.02
CA ASP A 5 27.65 -41.86 5.82
C ASP A 5 29.18 -41.72 5.94
N VAL A 6 29.63 -40.60 6.52
CA VAL A 6 31.06 -40.35 6.77
C VAL A 6 31.61 -41.35 7.79
N LEU A 7 30.87 -41.64 8.86
CA LEU A 7 31.29 -42.60 9.87
C LEU A 7 31.30 -44.04 9.33
N PHE A 8 30.32 -44.41 8.50
CA PHE A 8 30.34 -45.71 7.81
C PHE A 8 31.54 -45.83 6.86
N THR A 9 31.85 -44.78 6.11
CA THR A 9 33.00 -44.76 5.19
C THR A 9 34.31 -44.89 5.97
N LEU A 10 34.44 -44.16 7.09
CA LEU A 10 35.61 -44.25 7.97
C LEU A 10 35.74 -45.65 8.59
N ALA A 11 34.64 -46.21 9.10
CA ALA A 11 34.64 -47.55 9.66
C ALA A 11 35.06 -48.60 8.63
N PHE A 12 34.57 -48.49 7.39
CA PHE A 12 34.95 -49.37 6.30
C PHE A 12 36.44 -49.26 5.95
N LEU A 13 36.97 -48.03 5.84
CA LEU A 13 38.39 -47.81 5.55
C LEU A 13 39.31 -48.36 6.65
N LEU A 14 38.94 -48.18 7.92
CA LEU A 14 39.69 -48.73 9.05
C LEU A 14 39.69 -50.26 9.09
N ILE A 15 38.56 -50.89 8.76
CA ILE A 15 38.49 -52.35 8.64
C ILE A 15 39.34 -52.85 7.47
N LEU A 16 39.31 -52.16 6.34
CA LEU A 16 40.11 -52.50 5.16
C LEU A 16 41.61 -52.36 5.44
N GLU A 17 42.02 -51.27 6.09
CA GLU A 17 43.40 -51.05 6.51
C GLU A 17 43.88 -52.15 7.46
N GLY A 18 43.07 -52.50 8.48
CA GLY A 18 43.44 -53.57 9.41
C GLY A 18 43.56 -54.94 8.76
N TYR A 19 42.71 -55.22 7.76
CA TYR A 19 42.81 -56.45 6.97
C TYR A 19 44.07 -56.47 6.08
N LEU A 20 44.35 -55.37 5.37
CA LEU A 20 45.51 -55.29 4.45
C LEU A 20 46.85 -55.17 5.16
N GLY A 21 46.88 -54.49 6.32
CA GLY A 21 48.07 -54.25 7.11
C GLY A 21 48.33 -55.31 8.19
N GLU A 22 47.55 -56.40 8.21
CA GLU A 22 47.62 -57.47 9.21
C GLU A 22 47.61 -56.96 10.67
N ASN A 23 46.91 -55.84 10.92
CA ASN A 23 46.86 -55.17 12.21
C ASN A 23 45.42 -55.14 12.72
N ILE A 24 45.19 -55.79 13.87
CA ILE A 24 43.85 -55.91 14.45
C ILE A 24 43.32 -54.59 15.02
N ALA A 25 44.19 -53.63 15.37
CA ALA A 25 43.80 -52.39 16.03
C ALA A 25 42.85 -51.51 15.19
N PRO A 26 43.17 -51.14 13.93
CA PRO A 26 42.26 -50.37 13.07
C PRO A 26 40.98 -51.14 12.74
N ALA A 27 41.04 -52.46 12.56
CA ALA A 27 39.85 -53.29 12.35
C ALA A 27 38.87 -53.25 13.54
N LEU A 28 39.39 -53.34 14.77
CA LEU A 28 38.59 -53.19 15.98
C LEU A 28 38.00 -51.78 16.11
N ALA A 29 38.77 -50.74 15.80
CA ALA A 29 38.28 -49.36 15.81
C ALA A 29 37.10 -49.16 14.84
N GLY A 30 37.20 -49.70 13.62
CA GLY A 30 36.10 -49.67 12.66
C GLY A 30 34.86 -50.45 13.14
N LEU A 31 35.04 -51.62 13.75
CA LEU A 31 33.93 -52.38 14.35
C LEU A 31 33.24 -51.61 15.50
N PHE A 32 34.02 -50.95 16.37
CA PHE A 32 33.47 -50.11 17.44
C PHE A 32 32.65 -48.94 16.88
N ILE A 33 33.08 -48.32 15.77
CA ILE A 33 32.31 -47.27 15.09
C ILE A 33 30.97 -47.83 14.57
N ILE A 34 30.96 -49.02 13.96
CA ILE A 34 29.72 -49.66 13.48
C ILE A 34 28.76 -49.95 14.65
N LEU A 35 29.27 -50.54 15.73
CA LEU A 35 28.48 -50.81 16.94
C LEU A 35 27.92 -49.52 17.56
N TYR A 36 28.71 -48.45 17.56
CA TYR A 36 28.29 -47.14 18.00
C TYR A 36 27.16 -46.55 17.14
N ILE A 37 27.28 -46.60 15.80
CA ILE A 37 26.24 -46.16 14.88
C ILE A 37 24.94 -46.94 15.12
N TYR A 38 25.02 -48.27 15.21
CA TYR A 38 23.85 -49.12 15.45
C TYR A 38 23.16 -48.79 16.78
N SER A 39 23.94 -48.65 17.86
CA SER A 39 23.45 -48.22 19.18
C SER A 39 22.83 -46.82 19.15
N SER A 40 23.41 -45.90 18.38
CA SER A 40 22.89 -44.53 18.24
C SER A 40 21.60 -44.49 17.43
N ARG A 41 21.48 -45.30 16.38
CA ARG A 41 20.28 -45.37 15.54
C ARG A 41 19.05 -45.87 16.30
N MET A 42 19.23 -46.88 17.16
CA MET A 42 18.18 -47.39 18.05
C MET A 42 17.66 -46.35 19.04
N LYS A 43 18.46 -45.31 19.32
CA LYS A 43 18.10 -44.20 20.23
C LYS A 43 17.63 -42.94 19.49
N ALA A 44 17.59 -42.96 18.15
CA ALA A 44 17.27 -41.80 17.32
C ALA A 44 15.82 -41.85 16.79
N GLU A 45 14.85 -42.19 17.65
CA GLU A 45 13.44 -42.08 17.31
C GLU A 45 13.03 -40.61 17.38
N ILE A 46 13.09 -39.91 16.25
CA ILE A 46 12.75 -38.49 16.14
C ILE A 46 11.31 -38.37 15.62
N SER A 47 10.42 -37.90 16.49
CA SER A 47 9.00 -37.66 16.18
C SER A 47 8.51 -36.42 16.92
N ILE A 48 7.98 -35.45 16.17
CA ILE A 48 7.56 -34.15 16.71
C ILE A 48 6.23 -33.79 16.10
N GLU A 49 5.34 -33.28 16.94
CA GLU A 49 4.06 -32.72 16.53
C GLU A 49 3.95 -31.31 17.09
N GLY A 50 3.15 -30.48 16.43
CA GLY A 50 2.97 -29.11 16.89
C GLY A 50 1.98 -28.32 16.08
N ARG A 51 1.71 -27.11 16.56
CA ARG A 51 0.89 -26.12 15.87
C ARG A 51 1.55 -24.76 15.91
N ARG A 52 1.35 -24.01 14.84
CA ARG A 52 1.80 -22.63 14.69
C ARG A 52 0.58 -21.73 14.72
N VAL A 53 0.48 -20.86 15.73
CA VAL A 53 -0.68 -19.99 15.94
C VAL A 53 -0.26 -18.54 15.79
N LEU A 54 -0.89 -17.85 14.84
CA LEU A 54 -0.74 -16.41 14.66
C LEU A 54 -1.82 -15.69 15.48
N SER A 55 -1.40 -14.73 16.31
CA SER A 55 -2.33 -13.97 17.19
C SER A 55 -3.43 -13.21 16.45
N THR A 56 -3.17 -12.77 15.22
CA THR A 56 -4.15 -12.11 14.34
C THR A 56 -3.72 -12.25 12.88
N SER A 57 -4.65 -12.60 11.99
CA SER A 57 -4.43 -12.62 10.53
C SER A 57 -4.37 -11.22 9.91
N ARG A 58 -4.66 -10.17 10.68
CA ARG A 58 -4.58 -8.76 10.25
C ARG A 58 -3.36 -8.10 10.87
N LEU A 59 -2.37 -7.81 10.04
CA LEU A 59 -1.09 -7.24 10.45
C LEU A 59 -0.89 -5.82 9.89
N GLU A 60 0.15 -5.15 10.39
CA GLU A 60 0.58 -3.84 9.92
C GLU A 60 2.01 -3.93 9.38
N GLU A 61 2.23 -3.34 8.21
CA GLU A 61 3.55 -3.23 7.60
C GLU A 61 4.56 -2.65 8.59
N GLY A 62 5.69 -3.32 8.76
CA GLY A 62 6.76 -2.88 9.66
C GLY A 62 6.48 -3.05 11.15
N LYS A 63 5.30 -3.52 11.58
CA LYS A 63 5.01 -3.82 12.99
C LYS A 63 5.23 -5.29 13.30
N LYS A 64 5.72 -5.56 14.52
CA LYS A 64 5.89 -6.92 15.02
C LYS A 64 4.52 -7.53 15.34
N ALA A 65 4.32 -8.77 14.91
CA ALA A 65 3.15 -9.59 15.20
C ALA A 65 3.58 -10.85 15.97
N LYS A 66 2.85 -11.18 17.02
CA LYS A 66 3.17 -12.31 17.90
C LYS A 66 2.75 -13.63 17.23
N VAL A 67 3.67 -14.58 17.18
CA VAL A 67 3.43 -15.97 16.79
C VAL A 67 3.76 -16.88 17.95
N VAL A 68 2.91 -17.87 18.19
CA VAL A 68 3.11 -18.89 19.20
C VAL A 68 3.32 -20.22 18.49
N LEU A 69 4.46 -20.84 18.74
CA LEU A 69 4.80 -22.19 18.30
C LEU A 69 4.63 -23.13 19.48
N GLU A 70 3.68 -24.06 19.37
CA GLU A 70 3.51 -25.13 20.34
C GLU A 70 4.07 -26.42 19.75
N VAL A 71 5.00 -27.03 20.44
CA VAL A 71 5.69 -28.26 20.01
C VAL A 71 5.67 -29.29 21.11
N GLU A 72 5.45 -30.54 20.72
CA GLU A 72 5.50 -31.72 21.56
C GLU A 72 6.47 -32.73 20.95
N ASN A 73 7.39 -33.24 21.77
CA ASN A 73 8.25 -34.33 21.38
C ASN A 73 7.59 -35.68 21.68
N LYS A 74 7.29 -36.46 20.65
CA LYS A 74 6.77 -37.83 20.75
C LYS A 74 7.88 -38.89 20.68
N GLY A 75 9.11 -38.48 20.42
CA GLY A 75 10.28 -39.34 20.35
C GLY A 75 11.29 -39.08 21.47
N LYS A 76 12.56 -39.41 21.20
CA LYS A 76 13.69 -39.14 22.12
C LYS A 76 14.09 -37.66 22.11
N SER A 77 14.86 -37.25 23.11
CA SER A 77 15.35 -35.87 23.25
C SER A 77 16.04 -35.37 21.98
N VAL A 78 15.67 -34.17 21.56
CA VAL A 78 16.15 -33.56 20.32
C VAL A 78 16.47 -32.07 20.49
N PHE A 79 17.37 -31.58 19.65
CA PHE A 79 17.59 -30.16 19.42
C PHE A 79 16.84 -29.71 18.17
N ILE A 80 16.04 -28.66 18.31
CA ILE A 80 15.20 -28.11 17.24
C ILE A 80 15.86 -26.87 16.66
N LYS A 81 16.02 -26.88 15.34
CA LYS A 81 16.48 -25.74 14.54
C LYS A 81 15.32 -25.25 13.66
N PRO A 82 14.63 -24.17 14.06
CA PRO A 82 13.60 -23.56 13.23
C PRO A 82 14.20 -22.85 12.01
N ILE A 83 13.56 -23.00 10.86
CA ILE A 83 13.94 -22.38 9.59
C ILE A 83 12.70 -21.71 9.00
N GLU A 84 12.73 -20.38 8.89
CA GLU A 84 11.69 -19.65 8.16
C GLU A 84 12.11 -19.47 6.70
N GLU A 85 11.32 -20.04 5.79
CA GLU A 85 11.55 -19.94 4.34
C GLU A 85 10.79 -18.76 3.70
N ASN A 86 10.03 -17.99 4.48
CA ASN A 86 9.19 -16.91 3.96
C ASN A 86 9.94 -15.56 3.88
N GLU A 87 10.18 -15.08 2.66
CA GLU A 87 10.88 -13.80 2.42
C GLU A 87 10.05 -12.55 2.75
N ASP A 88 8.71 -12.66 2.80
CA ASP A 88 7.80 -11.52 3.02
C ASP A 88 7.83 -11.02 4.46
N PHE A 89 8.31 -11.85 5.39
CA PHE A 89 8.37 -11.55 6.81
C PHE A 89 9.82 -11.56 7.32
N GLU A 90 10.14 -10.63 8.19
CA GLU A 90 11.34 -10.68 9.02
C GLU A 90 11.00 -11.41 10.32
N VAL A 91 11.79 -12.42 10.69
CA VAL A 91 11.59 -13.23 11.90
C VAL A 91 12.53 -12.79 13.00
N LEU A 92 12.00 -12.60 14.21
CA LEU A 92 12.72 -12.09 15.37
C LEU A 92 12.44 -12.95 16.59
N GLY A 93 13.50 -13.39 17.29
CA GLY A 93 13.41 -14.14 18.54
C GLY A 93 13.00 -15.60 18.38
N LEU A 94 13.24 -16.20 17.20
CA LEU A 94 13.06 -17.62 16.96
C LEU A 94 14.45 -18.29 16.87
N GLU A 95 14.91 -18.83 17.99
CA GLU A 95 16.20 -19.50 18.11
C GLU A 95 16.03 -21.02 18.27
N GLY A 96 17.12 -21.76 18.11
CA GLY A 96 17.12 -23.21 18.33
C GLY A 96 16.98 -23.56 19.82
N PHE A 97 16.31 -24.67 20.11
CA PHE A 97 16.00 -25.07 21.49
C PHE A 97 16.00 -26.59 21.67
N PHE A 98 16.30 -27.04 22.89
CA PHE A 98 16.13 -28.44 23.26
C PHE A 98 14.69 -28.75 23.65
N LEU A 99 14.26 -29.96 23.28
CA LEU A 99 12.98 -30.55 23.63
C LEU A 99 13.21 -32.00 24.09
N LYS A 100 13.04 -32.26 25.38
CA LYS A 100 13.24 -33.58 25.99
C LYS A 100 12.16 -34.55 25.55
N GLU A 101 12.41 -35.85 25.74
CA GLU A 101 11.42 -36.90 25.52
C GLU A 101 10.11 -36.60 26.26
N GLY A 102 8.99 -36.57 25.52
CA GLY A 102 7.66 -36.25 26.05
C GLY A 102 7.41 -34.78 26.42
N GLU A 103 8.38 -33.89 26.24
CA GLU A 103 8.24 -32.48 26.63
C GLU A 103 7.32 -31.72 25.66
N LYS A 104 6.41 -30.91 26.23
CA LYS A 104 5.65 -29.89 25.53
C LYS A 104 6.24 -28.52 25.82
N LYS A 105 6.43 -27.72 24.79
CA LYS A 105 7.01 -26.38 24.91
C LYS A 105 6.27 -25.38 24.06
N GLU A 106 6.01 -24.22 24.64
CA GLU A 106 5.45 -23.07 23.96
C GLU A 106 6.55 -22.03 23.74
N ILE A 107 6.72 -21.62 22.48
CA ILE A 107 7.74 -20.65 22.07
C ILE A 107 7.04 -19.47 21.43
N THR A 108 7.21 -18.31 22.04
CA THR A 108 6.76 -17.04 21.47
C THR A 108 7.88 -16.42 20.65
N TYR A 109 7.57 -16.08 19.41
CA TYR A 109 8.45 -15.29 18.56
C TYR A 109 7.66 -14.24 17.78
N TRP A 110 8.37 -13.39 17.05
CA TRP A 110 7.78 -12.28 16.33
C TRP A 110 8.05 -12.38 14.85
N ILE A 111 7.04 -12.05 14.04
CA ILE A 111 7.19 -11.80 12.61
C ILE A 111 6.90 -10.33 12.33
N ARG A 112 7.63 -9.72 11.39
CA ARG A 112 7.42 -8.35 10.94
C ARG A 112 7.21 -8.34 9.42
N PRO A 113 6.02 -7.98 8.92
CA PRO A 113 5.79 -7.89 7.48
C PRO A 113 6.64 -6.79 6.85
N LYS A 114 7.31 -7.09 5.74
CA LYS A 114 8.16 -6.13 5.03
C LYS A 114 7.38 -5.20 4.09
N LYS A 115 6.20 -5.65 3.62
CA LYS A 115 5.35 -4.92 2.66
C LYS A 115 3.87 -5.10 3.01
N LYS A 116 3.02 -4.15 2.62
CA LYS A 116 1.55 -4.28 2.67
C LYS A 116 1.02 -5.20 1.55
N GLY A 117 -0.14 -5.81 1.74
CA GLY A 117 -0.75 -6.74 0.79
C GLY A 117 -1.38 -7.96 1.46
N LYS A 118 -1.87 -8.91 0.67
CA LYS A 118 -2.25 -10.25 1.13
C LYS A 118 -1.06 -11.20 1.03
N PHE A 119 -0.81 -12.01 2.03
CA PHE A 119 0.31 -12.95 2.06
C PHE A 119 -0.16 -14.29 2.62
N ILE A 120 0.63 -15.34 2.38
CA ILE A 120 0.41 -16.67 2.97
C ILE A 120 1.57 -16.94 3.92
N LEU A 121 1.24 -17.16 5.19
CA LEU A 121 2.18 -17.66 6.19
C LEU A 121 2.22 -19.18 6.08
N LYS A 122 3.34 -19.71 5.60
CA LYS A 122 3.54 -21.17 5.42
C LYS A 122 3.77 -21.88 6.77
N PRO A 123 3.62 -23.22 6.82
CA PRO A 123 4.10 -24.02 7.94
C PRO A 123 5.56 -23.72 8.25
N LEU A 124 5.93 -23.70 9.53
CA LEU A 124 7.32 -23.49 9.94
C LEU A 124 8.11 -24.77 9.68
N LYS A 125 9.15 -24.68 8.86
CA LYS A 125 10.11 -25.78 8.70
C LYS A 125 10.97 -25.86 9.95
N VAL A 126 11.11 -27.06 10.51
CA VAL A 126 12.02 -27.32 11.62
C VAL A 126 12.90 -28.53 11.30
N ILE A 127 14.17 -28.42 11.63
CA ILE A 127 15.11 -29.56 11.60
C ILE A 127 15.29 -30.01 13.04
N ALA A 128 14.90 -31.25 13.31
CA ALA A 128 15.14 -31.89 14.61
C ALA A 128 16.36 -32.78 14.51
N GLU A 129 17.35 -32.53 15.37
CA GLU A 129 18.59 -33.29 15.47
C GLU A 129 18.61 -34.06 16.79
N ASP A 130 19.16 -35.28 16.79
CA ASP A 130 19.46 -35.97 18.04
C ASP A 130 20.54 -35.22 18.86
N GLU A 131 20.69 -35.54 20.14
CA GLU A 131 21.65 -34.85 21.04
C GLU A 131 23.10 -34.85 20.52
N ARG A 132 23.45 -35.80 19.65
CA ARG A 132 24.77 -35.96 19.05
C ARG A 132 24.88 -35.29 17.67
N GLY A 133 23.77 -34.82 17.11
CA GLY A 133 23.66 -34.27 15.76
C GLY A 133 24.06 -35.26 14.65
N LEU A 134 23.97 -36.57 14.90
CA LEU A 134 24.23 -37.65 13.93
C LEU A 134 23.03 -37.85 13.01
N TYR A 135 21.83 -37.81 13.59
CA TYR A 135 20.56 -38.05 12.92
C TYR A 135 19.74 -36.77 12.92
N PHE A 136 19.08 -36.49 11.81
CA PHE A 136 18.17 -35.37 11.71
C PHE A 136 16.94 -35.74 10.89
N ARG A 137 15.83 -35.05 11.18
CA ARG A 137 14.59 -35.16 10.41
C ARG A 137 13.96 -33.79 10.26
N GLU A 138 13.42 -33.53 9.08
CA GLU A 138 12.69 -32.29 8.79
C GLU A 138 11.20 -32.48 9.07
N PHE A 139 10.58 -31.47 9.69
CA PHE A 139 9.15 -31.39 9.93
C PHE A 139 8.62 -30.03 9.51
N HIS A 140 7.33 -29.98 9.17
CA HIS A 140 6.61 -28.76 8.88
C HIS A 140 5.50 -28.59 9.91
N ILE A 141 5.55 -27.52 10.70
CA ILE A 141 4.65 -27.31 11.83
C ILE A 141 3.64 -26.20 11.52
N GLY A 142 2.36 -26.53 11.67
CA GLY A 142 1.23 -25.64 11.39
C GLY A 142 0.71 -25.75 9.96
N GLU A 143 -0.21 -24.86 9.64
CA GLU A 143 -0.92 -24.83 8.35
C GLU A 143 -0.68 -23.50 7.62
N GLU A 144 -0.97 -23.48 6.32
CA GLU A 144 -0.95 -22.25 5.54
C GLU A 144 -2.05 -21.29 6.03
N THR A 145 -1.66 -20.09 6.43
CA THR A 145 -2.59 -19.07 6.94
C THR A 145 -2.57 -17.82 6.05
N GLU A 146 -3.73 -17.38 5.55
CA GLU A 146 -3.85 -16.10 4.84
C GLU A 146 -3.72 -14.92 5.82
N VAL A 147 -2.88 -13.95 5.46
CA VAL A 147 -2.57 -12.78 6.27
C VAL A 147 -2.79 -11.50 5.45
N ASP A 148 -3.63 -10.60 5.98
CA ASP A 148 -3.85 -9.26 5.44
C ASP A 148 -2.91 -8.26 6.14
N VAL A 149 -1.93 -7.73 5.40
CA VAL A 149 -1.01 -6.70 5.89
C VAL A 149 -1.45 -5.34 5.38
N TYR A 150 -1.82 -4.46 6.30
CA TYR A 150 -2.24 -3.09 6.01
C TYR A 150 -1.07 -2.11 6.16
N PRO A 151 -1.12 -0.94 5.51
CA PRO A 151 -0.16 0.12 5.78
C PRO A 151 -0.20 0.52 7.27
N SER A 152 0.99 0.69 7.86
CA SER A 152 1.15 1.11 9.26
C SER A 152 0.87 2.60 9.43
N LEU A 153 0.21 2.95 10.54
CA LEU A 153 -0.01 4.33 10.94
C LEU A 153 1.27 4.99 11.50
N ASP A 154 2.27 4.22 11.92
CA ASP A 154 3.50 4.76 12.51
C ASP A 154 4.56 5.12 11.45
N SER A 155 4.50 4.53 10.25
CA SER A 155 5.19 5.08 9.07
C SER A 155 4.62 6.45 8.67
N LEU A 156 3.37 6.74 9.04
CA LEU A 156 2.83 8.11 8.96
C LEU A 156 3.48 9.01 10.02
N LYS A 157 3.85 8.50 11.19
CA LYS A 157 4.48 9.30 12.26
C LYS A 157 5.94 9.63 12.00
N GLU A 158 6.71 8.76 11.35
CA GLU A 158 8.09 9.09 10.94
C GLU A 158 8.11 10.14 9.81
N ALA A 159 7.13 10.10 8.90
CA ALA A 159 6.88 11.20 7.96
C ALA A 159 6.35 12.48 8.64
N VAL A 160 5.63 12.36 9.76
CA VAL A 160 5.11 13.48 10.58
C VAL A 160 6.15 14.03 11.56
N LYS A 161 7.23 13.29 11.87
CA LYS A 161 8.37 13.78 12.66
C LYS A 161 9.29 14.72 11.86
N ALA A 162 9.12 14.77 10.54
CA ALA A 162 9.45 15.96 9.77
C ALA A 162 8.24 16.91 9.88
N ASP A 163 8.20 17.70 10.94
CA ASP A 163 7.36 18.88 11.22
C ASP A 163 6.21 19.19 10.22
N TYR A 164 4.99 18.63 10.46
CA TYR A 164 3.78 18.95 9.68
C TYR A 164 2.59 19.40 10.51
N ASN A 165 2.70 20.62 11.03
CA ASN A 165 1.56 21.48 11.23
C ASN A 165 1.55 22.58 10.14
N LEU A 166 0.35 22.96 9.70
CA LEU A 166 -0.04 24.26 9.11
C LEU A 166 -0.32 24.54 7.62
N ARG A 167 -0.03 23.71 6.60
CA ARG A 167 -0.25 24.19 5.20
C ARG A 167 -1.44 23.70 4.38
N LEU A 168 -2.03 22.52 4.64
CA LEU A 168 -3.27 22.15 3.91
C LEU A 168 -4.48 23.01 4.32
N ALA A 169 -4.53 23.41 5.59
CA ALA A 169 -5.54 24.36 6.09
C ALA A 169 -5.33 25.78 5.53
N GLU A 170 -4.08 26.18 5.27
CA GLU A 170 -3.76 27.44 4.58
C GLU A 170 -4.03 27.38 3.09
N LEU A 171 -3.78 26.27 2.40
CA LEU A 171 -4.17 26.06 1.00
C LEU A 171 -5.69 26.09 0.83
N TYR A 172 -6.43 25.53 1.79
CA TYR A 172 -7.88 25.71 1.91
C TYR A 172 -8.27 27.18 2.21
N LYS A 173 -7.45 27.97 2.90
CA LYS A 173 -7.67 29.42 3.03
C LYS A 173 -7.24 30.21 1.78
N LYS A 174 -6.22 29.79 1.03
CA LYS A 174 -5.65 30.50 -0.12
C LYS A 174 -6.45 30.27 -1.40
N SER A 175 -7.05 29.09 -1.56
CA SER A 175 -8.07 28.87 -2.62
C SER A 175 -9.38 29.66 -2.37
N LYS A 176 -9.51 30.31 -1.21
CA LYS A 176 -10.56 31.28 -0.90
C LYS A 176 -10.25 32.67 -1.51
N TYR A 177 -9.00 32.91 -1.94
CA TYR A 177 -8.52 34.18 -2.52
C TYR A 177 -8.36 34.14 -4.05
N THR A 178 -8.37 32.96 -4.69
CA THR A 178 -8.53 32.85 -6.15
C THR A 178 -10.00 32.94 -6.54
N GLY A 179 -10.60 34.12 -6.33
CA GLY A 179 -11.68 34.71 -7.13
C GLY A 179 -12.89 33.90 -7.63
N TYR A 180 -13.16 32.69 -7.14
CA TYR A 180 -14.44 32.03 -7.36
C TYR A 180 -15.32 32.37 -6.16
N GLU A 181 -16.24 33.30 -6.41
CA GLU A 181 -17.23 33.74 -5.45
C GLU A 181 -17.94 32.56 -4.80
N SER A 182 -17.84 32.53 -3.47
CA SER A 182 -18.82 32.07 -2.50
C SER A 182 -19.31 30.62 -2.62
N LEU A 183 -19.17 29.90 -1.50
CA LEU A 183 -19.85 28.65 -1.14
C LEU A 183 -21.16 28.46 -1.91
N ASP A 184 -21.37 27.29 -2.52
CA ASP A 184 -22.56 27.01 -3.31
C ASP A 184 -23.84 27.37 -2.53
N ILE A 185 -24.75 28.09 -3.20
CA ILE A 185 -26.05 28.49 -2.66
C ILE A 185 -26.79 27.21 -2.28
N LYS A 186 -27.05 27.04 -0.98
CA LYS A 186 -27.78 25.91 -0.44
C LYS A 186 -29.27 26.02 -0.79
N ASP A 187 -29.82 27.21 -0.59
CA ASP A 187 -31.23 27.50 -0.80
C ASP A 187 -31.49 29.02 -0.88
N LEU A 188 -32.69 29.39 -1.32
CA LEU A 188 -33.23 30.74 -1.24
C LEU A 188 -34.33 30.76 -0.18
N ARG A 189 -34.26 31.69 0.78
CA ARG A 189 -35.32 31.89 1.76
C ARG A 189 -35.67 33.36 1.94
N GLU A 190 -36.83 33.63 2.50
CA GLU A 190 -37.19 34.97 2.94
C GLU A 190 -36.24 35.47 4.03
N TYR A 191 -35.93 36.76 3.95
CA TYR A 191 -35.12 37.49 4.92
C TYR A 191 -35.79 37.47 6.29
N GLN A 192 -35.01 37.17 7.33
CA GLN A 192 -35.42 37.32 8.71
C GLN A 192 -34.61 38.41 9.39
N HIS A 193 -35.22 39.04 10.39
CA HIS A 193 -34.57 40.13 11.12
C HIS A 193 -33.27 39.65 11.78
N GLY A 194 -32.16 40.33 11.49
CA GLY A 194 -30.81 39.94 11.94
C GLY A 194 -29.95 39.25 10.89
N ASP A 195 -30.52 38.96 9.71
CA ASP A 195 -29.76 38.46 8.58
C ASP A 195 -28.86 39.53 7.94
N ASP A 196 -27.72 39.08 7.39
CA ASP A 196 -26.73 39.95 6.73
C ASP A 196 -27.24 40.45 5.37
N PHE A 197 -27.46 41.77 5.26
CA PHE A 197 -27.93 42.44 4.04
C PHE A 197 -27.04 42.20 2.81
N LYS A 198 -25.75 41.87 2.99
CA LYS A 198 -24.85 41.54 1.87
C LYS A 198 -25.22 40.24 1.16
N ARG A 199 -26.08 39.42 1.75
CA ARG A 199 -26.52 38.13 1.23
C ARG A 199 -27.86 38.19 0.50
N ILE A 200 -28.44 39.38 0.36
CA ILE A 200 -29.70 39.57 -0.36
C ILE A 200 -29.49 39.32 -1.85
N ASP A 201 -30.33 38.44 -2.41
CA ASP A 201 -30.43 38.28 -3.85
C ASP A 201 -31.40 39.33 -4.40
N TRP A 202 -30.84 40.45 -4.87
CA TRP A 202 -31.64 41.55 -5.43
C TRP A 202 -32.45 41.13 -6.67
N LYS A 203 -32.00 40.13 -7.42
CA LYS A 203 -32.68 39.66 -8.63
C LYS A 203 -33.88 38.78 -8.28
N ALA A 204 -33.75 37.90 -7.29
CA ALA A 204 -34.87 37.10 -6.76
C ALA A 204 -35.87 37.99 -6.02
N THR A 205 -35.37 38.91 -5.20
CA THR A 205 -36.16 39.93 -4.49
C THR A 205 -37.02 40.74 -5.44
N ALA A 206 -36.45 41.24 -6.54
CA ALA A 206 -37.19 42.02 -7.53
C ALA A 206 -38.27 41.22 -8.28
N ARG A 207 -38.15 39.88 -8.37
CA ARG A 207 -39.14 39.02 -9.02
C ARG A 207 -40.27 38.59 -8.10
N LEU A 208 -39.96 38.37 -6.82
CA LEU A 208 -40.89 37.81 -5.84
C LEU A 208 -41.55 38.89 -4.98
N GLY A 209 -41.03 40.12 -4.98
CA GLY A 209 -41.60 41.23 -4.21
C GLY A 209 -41.25 41.23 -2.72
N GLU A 210 -40.53 40.21 -2.27
CA GLU A 210 -40.11 40.02 -0.88
C GLU A 210 -38.58 39.92 -0.79
N LEU A 211 -37.98 40.33 0.32
CA LEU A 211 -36.52 40.27 0.50
C LEU A 211 -36.08 38.81 0.57
N ILE A 212 -35.36 38.36 -0.47
CA ILE A 212 -34.84 37.00 -0.55
C ILE A 212 -33.36 36.98 -0.20
N ILE A 213 -32.96 36.08 0.68
CA ILE A 213 -31.58 35.87 1.08
C ILE A 213 -31.03 34.57 0.51
N ARG A 214 -29.74 34.61 0.14
CA ARG A 214 -28.96 33.44 -0.24
C ARG A 214 -28.47 32.73 1.03
N GLU A 215 -28.93 31.49 1.26
CA GLU A 215 -28.31 30.63 2.28
C GLU A 215 -27.08 29.94 1.70
N PHE A 216 -25.96 30.08 2.41
CA PHE A 216 -24.69 29.46 2.06
C PHE A 216 -24.48 28.22 2.95
N LEU A 217 -23.96 27.12 2.39
CA LEU A 217 -23.52 25.98 3.22
C LEU A 217 -22.50 26.46 4.26
N LYS A 218 -22.73 26.15 5.54
CA LYS A 218 -21.69 26.32 6.57
C LYS A 218 -20.50 25.43 6.21
N GLU A 219 -19.29 25.99 6.24
CA GLU A 219 -18.02 25.29 5.92
C GLU A 219 -17.75 24.03 6.78
N SER A 220 -18.49 23.83 7.89
CA SER A 220 -18.38 22.67 8.78
C SER A 220 -19.17 21.43 8.34
N ASP A 221 -20.06 21.56 7.34
CA ASP A 221 -21.06 20.52 7.02
C ASP A 221 -20.78 19.79 5.70
N ALA A 222 -19.83 20.27 4.88
CA ALA A 222 -19.45 19.62 3.63
C ALA A 222 -18.57 18.39 3.90
N ASP A 223 -18.96 17.24 3.35
CA ASP A 223 -18.13 16.04 3.36
C ASP A 223 -16.86 16.27 2.53
N VAL A 224 -15.74 15.70 2.97
CA VAL A 224 -14.52 15.64 2.19
C VAL A 224 -14.39 14.26 1.57
N TYR A 225 -14.19 14.17 0.26
CA TYR A 225 -13.92 12.89 -0.42
C TYR A 225 -12.52 12.90 -1.05
N ILE A 226 -11.72 11.91 -0.70
CA ILE A 226 -10.42 11.67 -1.34
C ILE A 226 -10.64 10.76 -2.55
N PHE A 227 -10.36 11.25 -3.76
CA PHE A 227 -10.40 10.50 -5.00
C PHE A 227 -9.01 9.93 -5.28
N LEU A 228 -8.81 8.64 -5.02
CA LEU A 228 -7.55 7.95 -5.23
C LEU A 228 -7.57 7.19 -6.57
N ASP A 229 -6.62 7.54 -7.43
CA ASP A 229 -6.40 6.87 -8.71
C ASP A 229 -5.69 5.52 -8.52
N ASN A 230 -6.39 4.43 -8.86
CA ASN A 230 -5.91 3.05 -8.84
C ASN A 230 -5.81 2.46 -10.27
N THR A 231 -5.72 3.31 -11.29
CA THR A 231 -5.50 2.89 -12.68
C THR A 231 -4.19 2.11 -12.82
N ARG A 232 -4.05 1.38 -13.93
CA ARG A 232 -2.87 0.54 -14.16
C ARG A 232 -1.56 1.33 -14.10
N GLU A 233 -1.53 2.57 -14.59
CA GLU A 233 -0.30 3.39 -14.59
C GLU A 233 0.12 3.83 -13.18
N MET A 234 -0.85 4.05 -12.28
CA MET A 234 -0.56 4.33 -10.86
C MET A 234 0.03 3.13 -10.14
N ARG A 235 -0.34 1.91 -10.54
CA ARG A 235 0.13 0.66 -9.91
C ARG A 235 1.50 0.19 -10.38
N LYS A 236 2.00 0.68 -11.52
CA LYS A 236 3.33 0.30 -12.05
C LYS A 236 4.49 0.93 -11.26
N GLY A 237 5.56 0.15 -11.09
CA GLY A 237 6.85 0.61 -10.56
C GLY A 237 7.89 -0.50 -10.55
N LEU A 238 9.17 -0.13 -10.62
CA LEU A 238 10.31 -1.08 -10.59
C LEU A 238 10.73 -1.42 -9.15
N LYS A 239 10.85 -0.41 -8.26
CA LYS A 239 11.15 -0.61 -6.83
C LYS A 239 9.97 -0.32 -5.90
N LYS A 240 9.29 0.82 -6.12
CA LYS A 240 8.07 1.22 -5.41
C LYS A 240 7.04 1.72 -6.42
N ALA A 241 5.78 1.34 -6.27
CA ALA A 241 4.72 1.83 -7.14
C ALA A 241 4.21 3.20 -6.66
N LYS A 242 3.76 4.06 -7.59
CA LYS A 242 3.18 5.38 -7.25
C LYS A 242 1.96 5.26 -6.34
N ILE A 243 1.17 4.20 -6.53
CA ILE A 243 0.00 3.89 -5.69
C ILE A 243 0.37 3.70 -4.22
N ASP A 244 1.59 3.25 -3.90
CA ASP A 244 2.03 3.08 -2.52
C ASP A 244 2.19 4.43 -1.82
N TYR A 245 2.87 5.36 -2.49
CA TYR A 245 3.00 6.74 -2.03
C TYR A 245 1.62 7.43 -1.95
N ALA A 246 0.80 7.30 -2.99
CA ALA A 246 -0.53 7.90 -3.03
C ALA A 246 -1.46 7.34 -1.93
N SER A 247 -1.37 6.06 -1.60
CA SER A 247 -2.12 5.43 -0.51
C SER A 247 -1.71 5.99 0.85
N VAL A 248 -0.40 6.16 1.08
CA VAL A 248 0.13 6.76 2.31
C VAL A 248 -0.33 8.20 2.43
N LEU A 249 -0.19 9.00 1.37
CA LEU A 249 -0.65 10.39 1.31
C LEU A 249 -2.16 10.50 1.60
N ALA A 250 -2.98 9.66 0.96
CA ALA A 250 -4.42 9.62 1.18
C ALA A 250 -4.76 9.33 2.65
N LEU A 251 -4.05 8.38 3.28
CA LEU A 251 -4.26 8.03 4.69
C LEU A 251 -3.82 9.16 5.64
N GLN A 252 -2.74 9.87 5.33
CA GLN A 252 -2.29 11.05 6.10
C GLN A 252 -3.32 12.18 6.04
N ILE A 253 -3.79 12.52 4.84
CA ILE A 253 -4.81 13.54 4.62
C ILE A 253 -6.10 13.15 5.37
N ALA A 254 -6.55 11.90 5.23
CA ALA A 254 -7.72 11.41 5.95
C ALA A 254 -7.55 11.50 7.47
N GLY A 255 -6.40 11.09 8.01
CA GLY A 255 -6.12 11.10 9.45
C GLY A 255 -6.13 12.51 10.07
N ASN A 256 -5.72 13.53 9.31
CA ASN A 256 -5.81 14.92 9.75
C ASN A 256 -7.25 15.45 9.66
N LEU A 257 -7.90 15.25 8.51
CA LEU A 257 -9.22 15.82 8.23
C LEU A 257 -10.35 15.18 9.05
N VAL A 258 -10.26 13.88 9.36
CA VAL A 258 -11.32 13.14 10.08
C VAL A 258 -11.56 13.63 11.51
N LYS A 259 -10.61 14.42 12.06
CA LYS A 259 -10.73 15.09 13.36
C LYS A 259 -11.77 16.23 13.35
N LYS A 260 -11.99 16.86 12.18
CA LYS A 260 -12.85 18.05 12.03
C LYS A 260 -14.02 17.80 11.08
N TYR A 261 -13.79 17.09 9.98
CA TYR A 261 -14.73 16.87 8.89
C TYR A 261 -15.16 15.41 8.78
N LYS A 262 -16.30 15.18 8.12
CA LYS A 262 -16.65 13.83 7.63
C LYS A 262 -15.77 13.54 6.42
N VAL A 263 -15.01 12.45 6.46
CA VAL A 263 -14.08 12.08 5.38
C VAL A 263 -14.51 10.77 4.77
N GLY A 264 -14.76 10.78 3.47
CA GLY A 264 -14.98 9.61 2.62
C GLY A 264 -13.84 9.45 1.62
N MET A 265 -13.92 8.38 0.83
CA MET A 265 -12.92 8.08 -0.19
C MET A 265 -13.59 7.43 -1.40
N VAL A 266 -13.11 7.77 -2.59
CA VAL A 266 -13.47 7.12 -3.83
C VAL A 266 -12.19 6.55 -4.42
N ILE A 267 -12.13 5.23 -4.56
CA ILE A 267 -11.02 4.56 -5.26
C ILE A 267 -11.54 4.21 -6.64
N TYR A 268 -10.92 4.73 -7.69
CA TYR A 268 -11.34 4.45 -9.07
C TYR A 268 -10.20 3.83 -9.87
N ASP A 269 -10.55 2.98 -10.83
CA ASP A 269 -9.63 2.46 -11.84
C ASP A 269 -10.10 2.85 -13.26
N ASP A 270 -9.55 2.20 -14.28
CA ASP A 270 -9.88 2.47 -15.68
C ASP A 270 -11.36 2.22 -16.01
N VAL A 271 -12.06 1.38 -15.23
CA VAL A 271 -13.41 0.87 -15.52
C VAL A 271 -14.41 1.17 -14.40
N ASN A 272 -14.04 1.03 -13.13
CA ASN A 272 -14.97 1.05 -12.01
C ASN A 272 -14.55 2.08 -10.93
N ALA A 273 -15.49 2.44 -10.06
CA ALA A 273 -15.21 3.15 -8.82
C ALA A 273 -15.85 2.50 -7.59
N LYS A 274 -15.16 2.64 -6.45
CA LYS A 274 -15.63 2.21 -5.13
C LYS A 274 -15.75 3.41 -4.20
N LEU A 275 -16.97 3.69 -3.75
CA LEU A 275 -17.25 4.71 -2.73
C LEU A 275 -17.17 4.14 -1.31
N ILE A 276 -16.37 4.81 -0.48
CA ILE A 276 -16.37 4.72 0.98
C ILE A 276 -17.06 5.98 1.48
N ARG A 277 -18.26 5.81 2.06
CA ARG A 277 -19.08 6.93 2.54
C ARG A 277 -18.34 7.74 3.59
N ALA A 278 -18.59 9.04 3.61
CA ALA A 278 -17.96 9.93 4.56
C ALA A 278 -18.41 9.65 6.00
N GLY A 279 -17.44 9.60 6.91
CA GLY A 279 -17.65 9.36 8.34
C GLY A 279 -16.65 10.15 9.19
N LYS A 280 -16.75 10.05 10.51
CA LYS A 280 -15.84 10.71 11.47
C LYS A 280 -15.12 9.70 12.36
N ASN A 281 -14.12 10.19 13.09
CA ASN A 281 -13.37 9.50 14.16
C ASN A 281 -12.39 8.40 13.66
N SER A 282 -11.71 7.77 14.62
CA SER A 282 -10.72 6.70 14.40
C SER A 282 -11.30 5.50 13.64
N LYS A 283 -12.56 5.14 13.88
CA LYS A 283 -13.25 4.05 13.16
C LYS A 283 -13.32 4.31 11.66
N GLN A 284 -13.59 5.56 11.24
CA GLN A 284 -13.60 5.92 9.83
C GLN A 284 -12.22 5.80 9.21
N LEU A 285 -11.17 6.25 9.93
CA LEU A 285 -9.79 6.12 9.46
C LEU A 285 -9.42 4.65 9.26
N GLU A 286 -9.87 3.76 10.13
CA GLU A 286 -9.66 2.31 9.96
C GLU A 286 -10.39 1.74 8.74
N ILE A 287 -11.63 2.17 8.47
CA ILE A 287 -12.37 1.78 7.26
C ILE A 287 -11.61 2.22 6.01
N ILE A 288 -11.13 3.47 5.97
CA ILE A 288 -10.32 3.99 4.87
C ILE A 288 -9.04 3.15 4.71
N ARG A 289 -8.30 2.94 5.81
CA ARG A 289 -7.05 2.15 5.83
C ARG A 289 -7.23 0.74 5.28
N ARG A 290 -8.32 0.06 5.64
CA ARG A 290 -8.62 -1.30 5.16
C ARG A 290 -8.87 -1.35 3.65
N ASN A 291 -9.47 -0.30 3.09
CA ASN A 291 -9.74 -0.20 1.65
C ASN A 291 -8.50 0.24 0.84
N LEU A 292 -7.46 0.76 1.50
CA LEU A 292 -6.18 1.12 0.89
C LEU A 292 -5.18 -0.05 0.78
N ASN A 293 -5.62 -1.30 1.00
CA ASN A 293 -4.80 -2.50 0.76
C ASN A 293 -4.66 -2.79 -0.75
N LEU A 294 -4.17 -1.80 -1.49
CA LEU A 294 -3.95 -1.84 -2.94
C LEU A 294 -2.55 -2.40 -3.22
N ARG A 295 -2.47 -3.32 -4.19
CA ARG A 295 -1.20 -3.93 -4.62
C ARG A 295 -0.60 -3.16 -5.80
N GLY A 296 0.69 -2.83 -5.70
CA GLY A 296 1.50 -2.44 -6.85
C GLY A 296 1.73 -3.61 -7.81
N GLU A 297 1.92 -3.31 -9.09
CA GLU A 297 2.31 -4.25 -10.14
C GLU A 297 3.76 -4.00 -10.54
N GLN A 298 4.56 -5.07 -10.64
CA GLN A 298 5.89 -4.98 -11.24
C GLN A 298 5.74 -4.74 -12.74
N GLY A 299 6.37 -3.68 -13.24
CA GLY A 299 6.37 -3.37 -14.66
C GLY A 299 6.96 -2.00 -14.95
N LEU A 300 7.47 -1.84 -16.17
CA LEU A 300 7.91 -0.54 -16.66
C LEU A 300 6.71 0.41 -16.71
N MET A 301 6.90 1.60 -16.14
CA MET A 301 5.95 2.69 -16.28
C MET A 301 5.77 2.99 -17.77
N SER A 302 4.53 2.98 -18.27
CA SER A 302 4.30 3.46 -19.63
C SER A 302 3.96 4.94 -19.57
N PHE A 303 4.93 5.77 -19.92
CA PHE A 303 4.74 7.22 -20.08
C PHE A 303 3.94 7.55 -21.36
N ARG A 304 2.79 6.88 -21.57
CA ARG A 304 1.86 7.22 -22.67
C ARG A 304 1.13 8.51 -22.30
N MET A 305 1.77 9.64 -22.61
CA MET A 305 1.14 10.95 -22.54
C MET A 305 0.71 11.35 -23.95
N ASP A 306 -0.43 10.84 -24.41
CA ASP A 306 -1.06 11.35 -25.64
C ASP A 306 -1.76 12.67 -25.33
N PHE A 307 -1.01 13.77 -25.43
CA PHE A 307 -1.60 15.10 -25.50
C PHE A 307 -1.86 15.40 -26.98
N ASP A 308 -3.05 15.07 -27.45
CA ASP A 308 -3.51 15.48 -28.78
C ASP A 308 -3.65 17.02 -28.77
N LEU A 309 -2.60 17.68 -29.27
CA LEU A 309 -2.41 19.13 -29.26
C LEU A 309 -3.15 19.77 -30.45
N LYS A 310 -4.03 20.74 -30.11
CA LYS A 310 -4.51 21.89 -30.91
C LYS A 310 -5.15 21.58 -32.28
N PHE A 311 -6.48 21.41 -32.29
CA PHE A 311 -7.28 21.67 -33.48
C PHE A 311 -7.93 23.06 -33.44
N SER A 312 -7.75 23.83 -34.52
CA SER A 312 -8.53 25.03 -34.83
C SER A 312 -10.03 24.70 -34.93
N ASP A 313 -10.91 25.65 -34.58
CA ASP A 313 -12.38 25.49 -34.63
C ASP A 313 -12.89 25.04 -36.01
N LYS A 314 -12.14 25.33 -37.08
CA LYS A 314 -12.43 24.90 -38.45
C LYS A 314 -12.20 23.39 -38.63
N ALA A 315 -11.20 22.82 -37.97
CA ALA A 315 -10.87 21.39 -38.04
C ALA A 315 -11.83 20.52 -37.19
N ARG A 316 -12.32 21.03 -36.04
CA ARG A 316 -13.39 20.37 -35.25
C ARG A 316 -14.70 20.19 -36.03
N LYS A 317 -15.10 21.21 -36.80
CA LYS A 317 -16.29 21.17 -37.67
C LYS A 317 -16.12 20.27 -38.90
N PHE A 318 -14.88 20.07 -39.36
CA PHE A 318 -14.57 19.16 -40.47
C PHE A 318 -14.54 17.69 -40.01
N LEU A 319 -13.92 17.40 -38.86
CA LEU A 319 -13.82 16.05 -38.30
C LEU A 319 -15.17 15.46 -37.83
N SER A 320 -16.09 16.31 -37.36
CA SER A 320 -17.45 15.90 -36.98
C SER A 320 -18.34 15.50 -38.17
N LYS A 321 -17.96 15.86 -39.40
CA LYS A 321 -18.65 15.45 -40.64
C LYS A 321 -18.05 14.20 -41.30
N LEU A 322 -16.82 13.83 -40.95
CA LEU A 322 -16.08 12.72 -41.58
C LEU A 322 -16.05 11.42 -40.76
N LEU A 323 -16.54 11.44 -39.51
CA LEU A 323 -16.59 10.25 -38.66
C LEU A 323 -18.04 9.83 -38.38
N PRO A 324 -18.46 8.62 -38.78
CA PRO A 324 -19.77 8.11 -38.41
C PRO A 324 -19.81 7.89 -36.89
N LEU A 325 -20.80 8.49 -36.24
CA LEU A 325 -21.14 8.26 -34.83
C LEU A 325 -21.36 6.76 -34.60
N ARG A 326 -20.33 6.04 -34.15
CA ARG A 326 -20.48 4.68 -33.64
C ARG A 326 -21.10 4.76 -32.25
N LYS A 327 -22.44 4.64 -32.21
CA LYS A 327 -23.18 4.17 -31.04
C LYS A 327 -22.57 2.84 -30.57
N GLY A 328 -22.02 2.84 -29.36
CA GLY A 328 -21.61 1.64 -28.65
C GLY A 328 -21.45 1.95 -27.16
N ARG A 329 -22.36 1.46 -26.32
CA ARG A 329 -22.19 1.40 -24.87
C ARG A 329 -20.89 0.64 -24.55
N LYS A 330 -19.88 1.31 -23.99
CA LYS A 330 -18.72 0.70 -23.33
C LYS A 330 -18.24 1.62 -22.19
N GLY A 331 -18.46 1.18 -20.96
CA GLY A 331 -17.83 1.59 -19.69
C GLY A 331 -17.67 3.10 -19.45
N THR A 332 -18.48 3.67 -18.57
CA THR A 332 -18.11 4.90 -17.87
C THR A 332 -16.72 4.73 -17.24
N LYS A 333 -15.75 5.58 -17.58
CA LYS A 333 -14.41 5.55 -16.96
C LYS A 333 -14.60 5.74 -15.45
N GLY A 334 -13.92 4.94 -14.62
CA GLY A 334 -14.17 4.86 -13.18
C GLY A 334 -14.21 6.21 -12.48
N ILE A 335 -13.39 7.18 -12.89
CA ILE A 335 -13.39 8.55 -12.35
C ILE A 335 -14.77 9.25 -12.45
N PHE A 336 -15.50 9.08 -13.56
CA PHE A 336 -16.83 9.67 -13.75
C PHE A 336 -17.90 8.92 -12.97
N GLU A 337 -17.78 7.59 -12.89
CA GLU A 337 -18.67 6.78 -12.05
C GLU A 337 -18.55 7.21 -10.58
N GLY A 338 -17.31 7.34 -10.09
CA GLY A 338 -17.03 7.80 -8.74
C GLY A 338 -17.56 9.20 -8.46
N LEU A 339 -17.45 10.13 -9.41
CA LEU A 339 -18.05 11.46 -9.32
C LEU A 339 -19.57 11.41 -9.23
N ALA A 340 -20.23 10.58 -10.04
CA ALA A 340 -21.69 10.43 -10.02
C ALA A 340 -22.22 9.85 -8.71
N MET A 341 -21.38 9.13 -7.94
CA MET A 341 -21.74 8.64 -6.61
C MET A 341 -21.80 9.76 -5.54
N ILE A 342 -21.15 10.91 -5.78
CA ILE A 342 -21.16 12.06 -4.87
C ILE A 342 -22.36 12.97 -5.21
N LYS A 343 -23.45 12.78 -4.46
CA LYS A 343 -24.73 13.47 -4.73
C LYS A 343 -24.81 14.89 -4.20
N GLN A 344 -23.97 15.24 -3.23
CA GLN A 344 -24.05 16.50 -2.49
C GLN A 344 -22.77 17.34 -2.68
N PRO A 345 -22.87 18.68 -2.71
CA PRO A 345 -21.71 19.56 -2.73
C PRO A 345 -20.72 19.17 -1.63
N SER A 346 -19.46 18.96 -2.02
CA SER A 346 -18.43 18.33 -1.18
C SER A 346 -17.07 18.91 -1.54
N PHE A 347 -16.07 18.70 -0.69
CA PHE A 347 -14.68 19.02 -1.03
C PHE A 347 -13.97 17.76 -1.54
N LEU A 348 -13.54 17.78 -2.81
CA LEU A 348 -12.90 16.65 -3.47
C LEU A 348 -11.39 16.86 -3.55
N ILE A 349 -10.62 15.89 -3.07
CA ILE A 349 -9.16 15.87 -3.17
C ILE A 349 -8.78 14.73 -4.11
N PHE A 350 -8.36 15.05 -5.33
CA PHE A 350 -7.87 14.07 -6.30
C PHE A 350 -6.41 13.77 -6.06
N ILE A 351 -6.03 12.49 -6.08
CA ILE A 351 -4.64 12.02 -6.03
C ILE A 351 -4.41 11.14 -7.27
N THR A 352 -3.74 11.70 -8.29
CA THR A 352 -3.50 11.04 -9.59
C THR A 352 -2.20 11.53 -10.22
N ASP A 353 -1.46 10.66 -10.90
CA ASP A 353 -0.21 10.99 -11.57
C ASP A 353 -0.37 11.77 -12.89
N LEU A 354 -1.62 11.99 -13.32
CA LEU A 354 -1.98 12.63 -14.60
C LEU A 354 -1.51 11.87 -15.84
N SER A 355 -1.35 10.54 -15.74
CA SER A 355 -1.03 9.68 -16.89
C SER A 355 -2.11 9.72 -17.97
N ASN A 356 -3.38 9.95 -17.60
CA ASN A 356 -4.48 10.17 -18.54
C ASN A 356 -5.07 11.58 -18.37
N PRO A 357 -4.39 12.63 -18.85
CA PRO A 357 -4.72 14.01 -18.54
C PRO A 357 -6.07 14.44 -19.13
N SER A 358 -6.49 13.87 -20.27
CA SER A 358 -7.73 14.26 -20.95
C SER A 358 -8.98 13.93 -20.12
N ASP A 359 -9.04 12.72 -19.57
CA ASP A 359 -10.20 12.29 -18.79
C ASP A 359 -10.22 12.92 -17.40
N VAL A 360 -9.07 13.00 -16.75
CA VAL A 360 -8.94 13.70 -15.46
C VAL A 360 -9.34 15.17 -15.62
N TYR A 361 -8.93 15.84 -16.69
CA TYR A 361 -9.31 17.22 -16.95
C TYR A 361 -10.82 17.37 -17.13
N LYS A 362 -11.46 16.51 -17.94
CA LYS A 362 -12.91 16.53 -18.14
C LYS A 362 -13.67 16.26 -16.84
N ALA A 363 -13.23 15.28 -16.06
CA ALA A 363 -13.83 14.92 -14.78
C ALA A 363 -13.72 16.07 -13.78
N ILE A 364 -12.54 16.68 -13.63
CA ILE A 364 -12.33 17.84 -12.74
C ILE A 364 -13.14 19.06 -13.24
N ALA A 365 -13.19 19.31 -14.55
CA ALA A 365 -13.96 20.41 -15.13
C ALA A 365 -15.48 20.24 -14.93
N GLN A 366 -15.97 18.99 -14.86
CA GLN A 366 -17.34 18.68 -14.46
C GLN A 366 -17.52 18.86 -12.95
N ALA A 367 -16.62 18.29 -12.15
CA ALA A 367 -16.71 18.29 -10.69
C ALA A 367 -16.69 19.71 -10.11
N ARG A 368 -15.83 20.59 -10.63
CA ARG A 368 -15.69 21.98 -10.15
C ARG A 368 -16.95 22.84 -10.29
N LYS A 369 -17.96 22.37 -11.03
CA LYS A 369 -19.25 23.08 -11.18
C LYS A 369 -20.14 22.95 -9.95
N VAL A 370 -19.92 21.92 -9.13
CA VAL A 370 -20.78 21.54 -7.98
C VAL A 370 -19.96 21.29 -6.72
N HIS A 371 -18.68 20.98 -6.86
CA HIS A 371 -17.80 20.63 -5.77
C HIS A 371 -16.59 21.56 -5.76
N ARG A 372 -16.05 21.77 -4.57
CA ARG A 372 -14.73 22.36 -4.44
C ARG A 372 -13.68 21.28 -4.72
N VAL A 373 -12.67 21.58 -5.52
CA VAL A 373 -11.70 20.56 -5.98
C VAL A 373 -10.27 21.00 -5.71
N LEU A 374 -9.46 20.07 -5.21
CA LEU A 374 -8.01 20.15 -5.10
C LEU A 374 -7.40 18.94 -5.83
N LEU A 375 -6.35 19.18 -6.61
CA LEU A 375 -5.61 18.12 -7.29
C LEU A 375 -4.20 18.01 -6.69
N LEU A 376 -3.87 16.82 -6.22
CA LEU A 376 -2.53 16.41 -5.79
C LEU A 376 -2.00 15.43 -6.83
N SER A 377 -0.84 15.74 -7.41
CA SER A 377 -0.26 14.88 -8.45
C SER A 377 1.13 14.38 -8.06
N PRO A 378 1.26 13.10 -7.66
CA PRO A 378 2.57 12.47 -7.49
C PRO A 378 3.35 12.52 -8.81
N ASN A 379 4.52 13.12 -8.82
CA ASN A 379 5.35 13.30 -10.00
C ASN A 379 6.00 11.97 -10.41
N PRO A 380 5.56 11.35 -11.52
CA PRO A 380 6.00 10.01 -11.90
C PRO A 380 7.49 9.94 -12.25
N ILE A 381 8.10 11.06 -12.64
CA ILE A 381 9.52 11.16 -13.02
C ILE A 381 10.41 10.85 -11.81
N LEU A 382 9.98 11.29 -10.63
CA LEU A 382 10.72 11.12 -9.39
C LEU A 382 10.62 9.69 -8.81
N PHE A 383 9.78 8.83 -9.39
CA PHE A 383 9.69 7.40 -9.05
C PHE A 383 10.50 6.51 -10.02
N TYR A 384 11.26 7.10 -10.95
CA TYR A 384 12.17 6.35 -11.79
C TYR A 384 13.28 5.71 -10.95
N SER A 385 13.50 4.41 -11.13
CA SER A 385 14.51 3.66 -10.38
C SER A 385 15.45 2.84 -11.25
N GLY A 386 15.51 3.15 -12.55
CA GLY A 386 16.48 2.59 -13.49
C GLY A 386 17.81 3.33 -13.43
N GLU A 387 18.79 2.90 -14.23
CA GLU A 387 20.09 3.57 -14.34
C GLU A 387 19.96 4.95 -14.96
N LEU A 388 20.76 5.90 -14.48
CA LEU A 388 20.76 7.30 -14.93
C LEU A 388 21.91 7.53 -15.90
N ASP A 389 21.73 7.10 -17.15
CA ASP A 389 22.63 7.44 -18.24
C ASP A 389 22.22 8.77 -18.93
N LYS A 390 23.07 9.24 -19.85
CA LYS A 390 22.86 10.53 -20.54
C LYS A 390 21.57 10.56 -21.36
N GLU A 391 21.19 9.45 -21.98
CA GLU A 391 19.98 9.34 -22.81
C GLU A 391 18.72 9.35 -21.94
N THR A 392 18.76 8.61 -20.84
CA THR A 392 17.72 8.54 -19.81
C THR A 392 17.51 9.91 -19.16
N LEU A 393 18.58 10.62 -18.81
CA LEU A 393 18.47 11.99 -18.25
C LEU A 393 17.82 12.97 -19.22
N LYS A 394 18.21 12.92 -20.50
CA LYS A 394 17.59 13.76 -21.54
C LYS A 394 16.10 13.44 -21.69
N MET A 395 15.75 12.15 -21.75
CA MET A 395 14.36 11.69 -21.81
C MET A 395 13.56 12.19 -20.59
N LEU A 396 14.07 12.01 -19.37
CA LEU A 396 13.38 12.44 -18.15
C LEU A 396 13.17 13.96 -18.12
N TYR A 397 14.14 14.75 -18.60
CA TYR A 397 14.02 16.20 -18.68
C TYR A 397 12.96 16.64 -19.70
N GLU A 398 12.91 16.04 -20.89
CA GLU A 398 11.86 16.33 -21.87
C GLU A 398 10.47 15.99 -21.33
N ARG A 399 10.35 14.90 -20.57
CA ARG A 399 9.10 14.53 -19.89
C ARG A 399 8.72 15.48 -18.77
N TYR A 400 9.69 16.00 -18.03
CA TYR A 400 9.47 17.02 -17.02
C TYR A 400 8.85 18.27 -17.64
N LEU A 401 9.40 18.75 -18.76
CA LEU A 401 8.84 19.90 -19.49
C LEU A 401 7.41 19.66 -19.99
N GLN A 402 7.12 18.47 -20.52
CA GLN A 402 5.76 18.09 -20.92
C GLN A 402 4.80 18.08 -19.72
N ARG A 403 5.24 17.57 -18.57
CA ARG A 403 4.45 17.56 -17.33
C ARG A 403 4.13 18.97 -16.85
N GLU A 404 5.11 19.88 -16.87
CA GLU A 404 4.93 21.28 -16.50
C GLU A 404 3.81 21.96 -17.31
N GLU A 405 3.75 21.71 -18.63
CA GLU A 405 2.65 22.22 -19.46
C GLU A 405 1.28 21.69 -19.04
N ILE A 406 1.21 20.42 -18.63
CA ILE A 406 -0.02 19.81 -18.14
C ILE A 406 -0.41 20.42 -16.80
N LEU A 407 0.51 20.52 -15.86
CA LEU A 407 0.27 21.11 -14.54
C LEU A 407 -0.22 22.56 -14.68
N ARG A 408 0.32 23.35 -15.62
CA ARG A 408 -0.19 24.70 -15.93
C ARG A 408 -1.65 24.69 -16.40
N LYS A 409 -2.04 23.73 -17.24
CA LYS A 409 -3.43 23.57 -17.70
C LYS A 409 -4.37 23.16 -16.57
N PHE A 410 -3.93 22.32 -15.64
CA PHE A 410 -4.74 21.95 -14.48
C PHE A 410 -4.81 23.08 -13.45
N ASN A 411 -3.71 23.80 -13.21
CA ASN A 411 -3.67 24.95 -12.30
C ASN A 411 -4.58 26.10 -12.73
N SER A 412 -4.83 26.29 -14.03
CA SER A 412 -5.83 27.24 -14.51
C SER A 412 -7.27 26.79 -14.26
N LEU A 413 -7.47 25.49 -14.00
CA LEU A 413 -8.78 24.89 -13.76
C LEU A 413 -9.11 24.81 -12.26
N VAL A 414 -8.17 24.28 -11.46
CA VAL A 414 -8.26 24.05 -10.02
C VAL A 414 -6.87 24.14 -9.38
N PRO A 415 -6.74 24.44 -8.08
CA PRO A 415 -5.46 24.35 -7.38
C PRO A 415 -4.84 22.96 -7.58
N THR A 416 -3.62 22.93 -8.12
CA THR A 416 -2.88 21.69 -8.45
C THR A 416 -1.50 21.73 -7.82
N ILE A 417 -1.16 20.68 -7.08
CA ILE A 417 0.12 20.55 -6.36
C ILE A 417 0.86 19.35 -6.92
N ASP A 418 2.07 19.58 -7.45
CA ASP A 418 2.99 18.51 -7.83
C ASP A 418 3.72 18.00 -6.58
N LEU A 419 3.86 16.68 -6.45
CA LEU A 419 4.42 16.03 -5.26
C LEU A 419 5.52 15.04 -5.63
N GLY A 420 6.71 15.20 -5.06
CA GLY A 420 7.81 14.25 -5.15
C GLY A 420 7.88 13.24 -3.99
N PRO A 421 8.55 12.09 -4.20
CA PRO A 421 8.85 11.11 -3.15
C PRO A 421 9.86 11.61 -2.11
N SER A 422 10.76 12.51 -2.49
CA SER A 422 11.69 13.23 -1.61
C SER A 422 11.17 14.60 -1.19
N ASP A 423 10.01 15.03 -1.70
CA ASP A 423 9.31 16.22 -1.22
C ASP A 423 8.69 15.89 0.15
N TYR A 424 9.56 15.70 1.14
CA TYR A 424 9.35 16.36 2.40
C TYR A 424 9.37 17.86 2.07
N LEU A 425 8.25 18.41 1.59
CA LEU A 425 7.48 19.47 2.24
C LEU A 425 8.20 20.82 2.61
N LYS A 426 9.53 20.81 2.83
CA LYS A 426 10.49 21.92 2.86
C LYS A 426 10.60 22.71 1.55
N GLU A 427 10.51 22.09 0.38
CA GLU A 427 10.63 22.85 -0.90
C GLU A 427 9.32 23.55 -1.28
N ILE A 428 8.17 22.94 -0.96
CA ILE A 428 6.85 23.59 -0.97
C ILE A 428 6.85 24.81 -0.02
N ALA A 429 7.77 24.85 0.95
CA ALA A 429 7.95 25.97 1.85
C ALA A 429 8.86 27.10 1.39
N ARG A 430 9.62 26.94 0.30
CA ARG A 430 10.48 28.00 -0.25
C ARG A 430 9.84 28.82 -1.37
N VAL A 431 8.79 28.31 -2.01
CA VAL A 431 8.06 29.01 -3.09
C VAL A 431 6.72 29.58 -2.61
N ILE A 432 6.52 29.67 -1.28
CA ILE A 432 5.38 30.34 -0.64
C ILE A 432 5.89 31.44 0.28
#